data_AF-A0A0F9Z5U7-F1
#
_entry.id   AF-A0A0F9Z5U7-F1
#
_cell.length_a   1.000
_cell.length_b   1.000
_cell.length_c   1.000
_cell.angle_alpha   90.00
_cell.angle_beta   90.00
_cell.angle_gamma   90.00
#
_symmetry.space_group_name_H-M   'P 1'
#
loop_
_entity.id
_entity.type
_entity.pdbx_description
1 polymer ?
#
loop_
_entity_poly.entity_id
_entity_poly.type
_entity_poly.pdbx_seq_one_letter_code
_entity_poly.pdbx_strand_id
1 'polypeptide(L)'
;MMIKQSTLISMALVALTITGLIVLLSGGPVSAQSDGLNLITDTPDEGYALAVTLARRGVSTTQPNREVLFSLREEYAKDAGLLIASSRVIAIHFATIAEANDHWR
;
A
#
# COMPACT_ATOMS: atom_id res chain seq x y z
N MET A 1 32.16 -31.15 -42.54
CA MET A 1 31.89 -30.95 -41.10
C MET A 1 31.79 -29.46 -40.77
N MET A 2 30.94 -28.68 -41.45
CA MET A 2 30.82 -27.21 -41.27
C MET A 2 29.36 -26.71 -41.25
N ILE A 3 28.37 -27.59 -41.49
CA ILE A 3 26.94 -27.24 -41.59
C ILE A 3 26.23 -27.30 -40.22
N LYS A 4 26.76 -28.05 -39.24
CA LYS A 4 26.17 -28.17 -37.90
C LYS A 4 26.47 -26.97 -36.97
N GLN A 5 27.56 -26.24 -37.19
CA GLN A 5 27.92 -25.09 -36.35
C GLN A 5 27.16 -23.81 -36.72
N SER A 6 26.80 -23.59 -38.00
CA SER A 6 26.05 -22.39 -38.40
C SER A 6 24.58 -22.41 -37.96
N THR A 7 23.96 -23.59 -37.88
CA THR A 7 22.60 -23.77 -37.33
C THR A 7 22.57 -23.57 -35.81
N LEU A 8 23.61 -24.00 -35.09
CA LEU A 8 23.73 -23.77 -33.65
C LEU A 8 23.88 -22.28 -33.30
N ILE A 9 24.61 -21.50 -34.11
CA ILE A 9 24.76 -20.05 -33.89
C ILE A 9 23.46 -19.29 -34.18
N SER A 10 22.70 -19.69 -35.20
CA SER A 10 21.41 -19.06 -35.54
C SER A 10 20.33 -19.31 -34.48
N MET A 11 20.28 -20.52 -33.89
CA MET A 11 19.35 -20.82 -32.79
C MET A 11 19.66 -20.03 -31.51
N ALA A 12 20.94 -19.75 -31.21
CA ALA A 12 21.34 -18.97 -30.06
C ALA A 12 20.94 -17.48 -30.19
N LEU A 13 20.98 -16.92 -31.40
CA LEU A 13 20.57 -15.53 -31.65
C LEU A 13 19.04 -15.35 -31.53
N VAL A 14 18.26 -16.33 -32.02
CA VAL A 14 16.81 -16.35 -31.88
C VAL A 14 16.40 -16.46 -30.40
N ALA A 15 17.10 -17.27 -29.59
CA ALA A 15 16.83 -17.39 -28.15
C ALA A 15 17.08 -16.08 -27.37
N LEU A 16 18.09 -15.29 -27.75
CA LEU A 16 18.34 -13.98 -27.13
C LEU A 16 17.24 -12.96 -27.47
N THR A 17 16.72 -12.96 -28.70
CA THR A 17 15.67 -12.03 -29.11
C THR A 17 14.32 -12.33 -28.47
N ILE A 18 14.00 -13.61 -28.23
CA ILE A 18 12.75 -14.02 -27.56
C ILE A 18 12.79 -13.66 -26.07
N THR A 19 13.96 -13.77 -25.43
CA THR A 19 14.13 -13.38 -24.01
C THR A 19 13.97 -11.87 -23.83
N GLY A 20 14.51 -11.06 -24.75
CA GLY A 20 14.34 -9.59 -24.73
C GLY A 20 12.90 -9.13 -24.93
N LEU A 21 12.12 -9.82 -25.79
CA LEU A 21 10.71 -9.48 -26.01
C LEU A 21 9.81 -9.83 -24.82
N ILE A 22 10.13 -10.89 -24.07
CA ILE A 22 9.43 -11.23 -22.83
C ILE A 22 9.63 -10.13 -21.78
N VAL A 23 10.84 -9.59 -21.64
CA VAL A 23 11.16 -8.52 -20.68
C VAL A 23 10.45 -7.20 -21.00
N LEU A 24 10.10 -6.92 -22.27
CA LEU A 24 9.29 -5.74 -22.61
C LEU A 24 7.78 -5.94 -22.38
N LEU A 25 7.28 -7.18 -22.36
CA LEU A 25 5.86 -7.48 -22.13
C LEU A 25 5.53 -7.75 -20.65
N SER A 26 6.53 -8.12 -19.84
CA SER A 26 6.44 -8.11 -18.37
C SER A 26 6.83 -6.72 -17.87
N GLY A 27 5.84 -5.95 -17.42
CA GLY A 27 5.95 -4.56 -16.97
C GLY A 27 7.24 -4.22 -16.21
N GLY A 28 7.66 -2.95 -16.38
CA GLY A 28 8.92 -2.37 -15.94
C GLY A 28 9.30 -2.61 -14.47
N PRO A 29 10.44 -2.07 -14.01
CA PRO A 29 10.97 -2.36 -12.68
C PRO A 29 9.85 -2.18 -11.67
N VAL A 30 9.48 -3.28 -10.99
CA VAL A 30 8.63 -3.24 -9.80
C VAL A 30 9.39 -2.32 -8.86
N SER A 31 9.00 -1.04 -8.85
CA SER A 31 9.45 -0.06 -7.90
C SER A 31 9.26 -0.73 -6.56
N ALA A 32 10.38 -0.97 -5.88
CA ALA A 32 10.43 -1.69 -4.62
C ALA A 32 9.36 -1.10 -3.71
N GLN A 33 8.24 -1.81 -3.59
CA GLN A 33 7.14 -1.44 -2.72
C GLN A 33 7.74 -1.50 -1.33
N SER A 34 7.95 -0.34 -0.71
CA SER A 34 8.34 -0.31 0.68
C SER A 34 7.17 -0.88 1.48
N ASP A 35 7.39 -1.96 2.22
CA ASP A 35 6.47 -2.49 3.25
C ASP A 35 6.36 -1.50 4.45
N GLY A 36 6.50 -0.20 4.19
CA GLY A 36 6.53 0.89 5.16
C GLY A 36 5.25 1.72 5.14
N LEU A 37 5.00 2.43 6.23
CA LEU A 37 3.91 3.39 6.33
C LEU A 37 4.18 4.54 5.34
N ASN A 38 3.35 4.70 4.31
CA ASN A 38 3.38 5.86 3.42
C ASN A 38 2.30 6.87 3.86
N LEU A 39 2.68 8.14 4.02
CA LEU A 39 1.77 9.24 4.37
C LEU A 39 1.38 10.10 3.16
N ILE A 40 1.98 9.87 1.99
CA ILE A 40 1.68 10.62 0.78
C ILE A 40 0.40 10.10 0.13
N THR A 41 -0.54 10.99 -0.17
CA THR A 41 -1.83 10.72 -0.82
C THR A 41 -2.16 11.78 -1.86
N ASP A 42 -2.84 11.41 -2.95
CA ASP A 42 -3.05 12.31 -4.09
C ASP A 42 -4.13 13.36 -3.80
N THR A 43 -5.07 13.04 -2.92
CA THR A 43 -6.19 13.93 -2.56
C THR A 43 -6.43 14.03 -1.05
N PRO A 44 -7.09 15.10 -0.58
CA PRO A 44 -7.52 15.22 0.82
C PRO A 44 -8.43 14.07 1.28
N ASP A 45 -9.31 13.58 0.41
CA ASP A 45 -10.23 12.48 0.74
C ASP A 45 -9.47 11.17 0.98
N GLU A 46 -8.46 10.87 0.17
CA GLU A 46 -7.55 9.74 0.38
C GLU A 46 -6.74 9.92 1.68
N GLY A 47 -6.28 11.14 1.95
CA GLY A 47 -5.59 11.49 3.18
C GLY A 47 -6.46 11.24 4.42
N TYR A 48 -7.75 11.58 4.35
CA TYR A 48 -8.69 11.30 5.42
C TYR A 48 -8.97 9.80 5.58
N ALA A 49 -9.14 9.06 4.48
CA ALA A 49 -9.29 7.61 4.51
C ALA A 49 -8.06 6.92 5.13
N LEU A 50 -6.86 7.41 4.84
CA LEU A 50 -5.62 6.96 5.46
C LEU A 50 -5.61 7.27 6.96
N ALA A 51 -6.01 8.48 7.37
CA ALA A 51 -6.09 8.87 8.78
C ALA A 51 -7.01 7.94 9.60
N VAL A 52 -8.18 7.60 9.04
CA VAL A 52 -9.11 6.62 9.64
C VAL A 52 -8.46 5.24 9.77
N THR A 53 -7.73 4.82 8.74
CA THR A 53 -7.05 3.52 8.73
C THR A 53 -5.95 3.45 9.80
N LEU A 54 -5.15 4.50 9.94
CA LEU A 54 -4.11 4.59 10.97
C LEU A 54 -4.69 4.58 12.38
N ALA A 55 -5.78 5.33 12.62
CA ALA A 55 -6.48 5.34 13.90
C ALA A 55 -6.95 3.93 14.29
N ARG A 56 -7.59 3.21 13.36
CA ARG A 56 -8.07 1.83 13.57
C ARG A 56 -6.93 0.82 13.75
N ARG A 57 -5.82 1.02 13.04
CA ARG A 57 -4.62 0.19 13.17
C ARG A 57 -4.03 0.30 14.57
N GLY A 58 -4.00 1.50 15.17
CA GLY A 58 -3.57 1.69 16.56
C GLY A 58 -4.34 0.81 17.55
N VAL A 59 -5.67 0.82 17.48
CA VAL A 59 -6.53 -0.04 18.34
C VAL A 59 -6.23 -1.52 18.11
N SER A 60 -6.16 -1.94 16.84
CA SER A 60 -5.91 -3.34 16.47
C SER A 60 -4.51 -3.83 16.87
N THR A 61 -3.53 -2.93 16.91
CA THR A 61 -2.18 -3.21 17.41
C THR A 61 -2.17 -3.39 18.92
N THR A 62 -2.94 -2.59 19.67
CA THR A 62 -3.02 -2.71 21.13
C THR A 62 -3.84 -3.91 21.60
N GLN A 63 -4.89 -4.27 20.87
CA GLN A 63 -5.77 -5.39 21.17
C GLN A 63 -5.91 -6.29 19.92
N PRO A 64 -5.14 -7.39 19.83
CA PRO A 64 -5.17 -8.28 18.68
C PRO A 64 -6.37 -9.25 18.68
N ASN A 65 -7.04 -9.46 19.83
CA ASN A 65 -8.18 -10.36 19.91
C ASN A 65 -9.43 -9.71 19.31
N ARG A 66 -9.89 -10.26 18.17
CA ARG A 66 -11.08 -9.77 17.47
C ARG A 66 -12.37 -9.90 18.28
N GLU A 67 -12.53 -10.98 19.04
CA GLU A 67 -13.76 -11.20 19.83
C GLU A 67 -13.93 -10.10 20.87
N VAL A 68 -12.83 -9.70 21.51
CA VAL A 68 -12.81 -8.56 22.46
C VAL A 68 -13.14 -7.25 21.73
N LEU A 69 -12.59 -7.00 20.54
CA LEU A 69 -12.92 -5.80 19.78
C LEU A 69 -14.40 -5.74 19.36
N PHE A 70 -15.00 -6.89 19.02
CA PHE A 70 -16.40 -6.97 18.67
C PHE A 70 -17.32 -6.74 19.87
N SER A 71 -16.98 -7.31 21.05
CA SER A 71 -17.80 -7.12 22.25
C SER A 71 -17.80 -5.67 22.74
N LEU A 72 -16.69 -4.95 22.60
CA LEU A 72 -16.59 -3.53 22.97
C LEU A 72 -17.38 -2.59 22.05
N ARG A 73 -17.78 -3.03 20.85
CA ARG A 73 -18.48 -2.17 19.87
C ARG A 73 -19.81 -1.65 20.38
N GLU A 74 -20.53 -2.43 21.17
CA GLU A 74 -21.83 -2.02 21.69
C GLU A 74 -21.74 -0.85 22.67
N GLU A 75 -20.62 -0.75 23.38
CA GLU A 75 -20.33 0.32 24.34
C GLU A 75 -19.99 1.61 23.61
N TYR A 76 -18.90 1.63 22.84
CA TYR A 76 -18.42 2.88 22.26
C TYR A 76 -19.27 3.40 21.09
N ALA A 77 -20.03 2.55 20.40
CA ALA A 77 -20.84 2.99 19.26
C ALA A 77 -22.08 3.82 19.68
N LYS A 78 -22.48 3.75 20.95
CA LYS A 78 -23.64 4.47 21.49
C LYS A 78 -23.25 5.62 22.42
N ASP A 79 -21.97 5.73 22.76
CA ASP A 79 -21.46 6.77 23.65
C ASP A 79 -20.96 7.98 22.83
N ALA A 80 -21.62 9.12 22.99
CA ALA A 80 -21.27 10.34 22.28
C ALA A 80 -19.85 10.84 22.61
N GLY A 81 -19.39 10.69 23.86
CA GLY A 81 -18.05 11.07 24.28
C GLY A 81 -16.97 10.22 23.59
N LEU A 82 -17.20 8.91 23.48
CA LEU A 82 -16.29 7.99 22.80
C LEU A 82 -16.30 8.20 21.27
N LEU A 83 -17.44 8.55 20.68
CA LEU A 83 -17.51 8.93 19.25
C LEU A 83 -16.73 10.23 18.97
N ILE A 84 -16.87 11.25 19.84
CA ILE A 84 -16.10 12.49 19.74
C ILE A 84 -14.60 12.20 19.94
N ALA A 85 -14.24 11.35 20.91
CA ALA A 85 -12.86 10.95 21.13
C ALA A 85 -12.26 10.25 19.90
N SER A 86 -13.02 9.35 19.26
CA SER A 86 -12.61 8.67 18.03
C SER A 86 -12.40 9.66 16.88
N SER A 87 -13.29 10.64 16.73
CA SER A 87 -13.14 11.72 15.74
C SER A 87 -11.88 12.55 15.99
N ARG A 88 -11.55 12.86 17.25
CA ARG A 88 -10.33 13.58 17.61
C ARG A 88 -9.06 12.83 17.20
N VAL A 89 -9.01 11.51 17.39
CA VAL A 89 -7.85 10.70 16.98
C VAL A 89 -7.65 10.75 15.46
N ILE A 90 -8.74 10.67 14.70
CA ILE A 90 -8.69 10.79 13.23
C ILE A 90 -8.19 12.18 12.83
N ALA A 91 -8.68 13.25 13.47
CA ALA A 91 -8.25 14.62 13.19
C ALA A 91 -6.76 14.83 13.44
N ILE A 92 -6.19 14.22 14.48
CA ILE A 92 -4.75 14.28 14.77
C ILE A 92 -3.94 13.61 13.65
N HIS A 93 -4.33 12.40 13.21
CA HIS A 93 -3.65 11.74 12.09
C HIS A 93 -3.79 12.52 10.79
N PHE A 94 -4.97 13.05 10.50
CA PHE A 94 -5.22 13.82 9.29
C PHE A 94 -4.38 15.09 9.25
N ALA A 95 -4.19 15.78 10.38
CA ALA A 95 -3.30 16.93 10.45
C ALA A 95 -1.83 16.57 10.09
N THR A 96 -1.34 15.44 10.59
CA THR A 96 0.00 14.93 10.22
C THR A 96 0.09 14.56 8.74
N ILE A 97 -0.94 13.93 8.18
CA ILE A 97 -0.98 13.54 6.77
C ILE A 97 -1.05 14.78 5.88
N ALA A 98 -1.89 15.76 6.21
CA ALA A 98 -1.99 17.00 5.45
C ALA A 98 -0.66 17.74 5.40
N GLU A 99 0.06 17.80 6.53
CA GLU A 99 1.40 18.40 6.58
C GLU A 99 2.42 17.63 5.71
N ALA A 100 2.34 16.29 5.69
CA ALA A 100 3.18 15.47 4.82
C ALA A 100 2.90 15.67 3.32
N ASN A 101 1.73 16.18 2.96
CA ASN A 101 1.28 16.41 1.58
C ASN A 101 1.24 17.90 1.19
N ASP A 102 1.89 18.79 1.95
CA ASP A 102 1.84 20.25 1.75
C ASP A 102 0.41 20.79 1.55
N HIS A 103 -0.55 20.19 2.27
CA HIS A 103 -1.98 20.52 2.21
C HIS A 103 -2.60 20.43 0.80
N TRP A 104 -2.01 19.65 -0.10
CA TRP A 104 -2.47 19.42 -1.49
C TRP A 104 -2.56 20.70 -2.34
N ARG A 105 -1.61 21.62 -2.17
CA ARG A 105 -1.56 22.93 -2.87
C ARG A 105 -0.73 22.93 -4.14
#